data_AF-A0A1F9YSS8-F1
#
_entry.id   AF-A0A1F9YSS8-F1
#
_cell.length_a   1.000
_cell.length_b   1.000
_cell.length_c   1.000
_cell.angle_alpha   90.00
_cell.angle_beta   90.00
_cell.angle_gamma   90.00
#
_symmetry.space_group_name_H-M   'P 1'
#
loop_
_entity.id
_entity.type
_entity.pdbx_description
1 polymer ?
#
loop_
_entity_poly.entity_id
_entity_poly.type
_entity_poly.pdbx_seq_one_letter_code
_entity_poly.pdbx_strand_id
1 'polypeptide(L)'
;AAAPRAISGLIHNYVWGWATEWVFFLIEIAGIFVYYYTFDKVDRKTHLKIGWIFAISSWATMVVIVGILTFMLTPGPWLVTGGFFDGFFNESYWPQLFLRTTGMFAIAGSYAVAVACRCEDEKTRAEVIRLASAAGLVGLGLAAACFFWYRAALPDTARATFDVLLTPGLKRGMAVPVVLMAAYFARLWLRPMAARPWPALLAIGVLFASIFSFERARELIRKPYLMPGYMYSNQIIGGELPAKKVGSETASMNERGILHFAPFVPDGLRDVTDANRLEAGRMVALIECSACHTLSKSGMRPLPQKVGALGFTDDDSLSDFIDSLGSYPYMPPFVGSDAEKKALAAYLLSLTK
;
A
#
# COMPACT_ATOMS: atom_id res chain seq x y z
N ALA A 1 -2.57 -2.53 -11.59
CA ALA A 1 -3.00 -3.82 -12.15
C ALA A 1 -3.51 -4.70 -10.99
N ALA A 2 -4.46 -5.60 -11.25
CA ALA A 2 -4.81 -6.64 -10.29
C ALA A 2 -3.62 -7.60 -10.12
N ALA A 3 -3.38 -8.10 -8.90
CA ALA A 3 -2.30 -9.02 -8.59
C ALA A 3 -2.84 -10.33 -7.98
N PRO A 4 -3.56 -11.16 -8.76
CA PRO A 4 -4.20 -12.37 -8.27
C PRO A 4 -3.24 -13.36 -7.59
N ARG A 5 -2.01 -13.53 -8.09
CA ARG A 5 -1.03 -14.43 -7.45
C ARG A 5 -0.57 -13.91 -6.10
N ALA A 6 -0.42 -12.60 -5.94
CA ALA A 6 -0.08 -12.01 -4.65
C ALA A 6 -1.23 -12.16 -3.65
N ILE A 7 -2.48 -11.96 -4.08
CA ILE A 7 -3.67 -12.22 -3.24
C ILE A 7 -3.72 -13.70 -2.85
N SER A 8 -3.52 -14.62 -3.79
CA SER A 8 -3.42 -16.05 -3.49
C SER A 8 -2.33 -16.33 -2.45
N GLY A 9 -1.15 -15.74 -2.61
CA GLY A 9 -0.06 -15.83 -1.63
C GLY A 9 -0.49 -15.33 -0.23
N LEU A 10 -1.20 -14.21 -0.14
CA LEU A 10 -1.72 -13.71 1.13
C LEU A 10 -2.77 -14.66 1.74
N ILE A 11 -3.69 -15.22 0.94
CA ILE A 11 -4.70 -16.17 1.43
C ILE A 11 -4.03 -17.40 2.06
N HIS A 12 -3.06 -18.01 1.38
CA HIS A 12 -2.35 -19.18 1.88
C HIS A 12 -1.52 -18.92 3.15
N ASN A 13 -1.25 -17.65 3.48
CA ASN A 13 -0.56 -17.27 4.70
C ASN A 13 -1.51 -16.80 5.80
N TYR A 14 -2.56 -16.06 5.46
CA TYR A 14 -3.31 -15.23 6.40
C TYR A 14 -4.83 -15.41 6.34
N VAL A 15 -5.35 -16.47 5.70
CA VAL A 15 -6.81 -16.75 5.70
C VAL A 15 -7.43 -16.73 7.10
N TRP A 16 -6.73 -17.28 8.10
CA TRP A 16 -7.19 -17.27 9.49
C TRP A 16 -7.09 -15.89 10.15
N GLY A 17 -6.12 -15.07 9.73
CA GLY A 17 -6.06 -13.66 10.10
C GLY A 17 -7.30 -12.92 9.60
N TRP A 18 -7.60 -13.02 8.31
CA TRP A 18 -8.83 -12.45 7.74
C TRP A 18 -10.10 -12.99 8.39
N ALA A 19 -10.21 -14.30 8.62
CA ALA A 19 -11.35 -14.86 9.34
C ALA A 19 -11.52 -14.25 10.74
N THR A 20 -10.42 -14.01 11.45
CA THR A 20 -10.44 -13.34 12.76
C THR A 20 -10.87 -11.87 12.65
N GLU A 21 -10.37 -11.15 11.64
CA GLU A 21 -10.81 -9.78 11.33
C GLU A 21 -12.33 -9.73 11.10
N TRP A 22 -12.88 -10.68 10.34
CA TRP A 22 -14.32 -10.78 10.08
C TRP A 22 -15.16 -10.96 11.36
N VAL A 23 -14.66 -11.71 12.34
CA VAL A 23 -15.35 -11.85 13.63
C VAL A 23 -15.41 -10.50 14.37
N PHE A 24 -14.31 -9.76 14.43
CA PHE A 24 -14.32 -8.42 15.02
C PHE A 24 -15.24 -7.47 14.26
N PHE A 25 -15.22 -7.51 12.93
CA PHE A 25 -16.10 -6.69 12.10
C PHE A 25 -17.59 -6.97 12.32
N LEU A 26 -17.98 -8.23 12.54
CA LEU A 26 -19.36 -8.58 12.92
C LEU A 26 -19.73 -7.99 14.30
N ILE A 27 -18.80 -8.00 15.26
CA ILE A 27 -18.99 -7.36 16.56
C ILE A 27 -19.13 -5.85 16.39
N GLU A 28 -18.41 -5.22 15.46
CA GLU A 28 -18.53 -3.78 15.18
C GLU A 28 -19.92 -3.42 14.63
N ILE A 29 -20.39 -4.15 13.61
CA ILE A 29 -21.72 -3.93 13.01
C ILE A 29 -22.81 -4.13 14.06
N ALA A 30 -22.80 -5.26 14.76
CA ALA A 30 -23.78 -5.51 15.83
C ALA A 30 -23.65 -4.46 16.94
N GLY A 31 -22.42 -4.13 17.33
CA GLY A 31 -22.09 -3.22 18.41
C GLY A 31 -22.61 -1.81 18.17
N ILE A 32 -22.49 -1.25 16.96
CA ILE A 32 -23.02 0.10 16.67
C ILE A 32 -24.55 0.13 16.69
N PHE A 33 -25.22 -0.91 16.20
CA PHE A 33 -26.68 -1.01 16.28
C PHE A 33 -27.15 -1.14 17.73
N VAL A 34 -26.52 -2.02 18.51
CA VAL A 34 -26.84 -2.18 19.93
C VAL A 34 -26.57 -0.87 20.67
N TYR A 35 -25.45 -0.20 20.42
CA TYR A 35 -25.13 1.09 21.03
C TYR A 35 -26.22 2.12 20.71
N TYR A 36 -26.59 2.28 19.44
CA TYR A 36 -27.64 3.24 19.05
C TYR A 36 -29.01 2.91 19.66
N TYR A 37 -29.47 1.66 19.54
CA TYR A 37 -30.84 1.30 19.95
C TYR A 37 -31.02 1.14 21.47
N THR A 38 -29.92 1.01 22.23
CA THR A 38 -29.93 0.98 23.70
C THR A 38 -29.74 2.35 24.33
N PHE A 39 -29.52 3.39 23.52
CA PHE A 39 -29.44 4.77 24.01
C PHE A 39 -30.73 5.11 24.79
N ASP A 40 -30.57 5.61 26.02
CA ASP A 40 -31.65 5.93 26.97
C ASP A 40 -32.54 4.75 27.41
N LYS A 41 -32.17 3.50 27.09
CA LYS A 41 -32.90 2.28 27.52
C LYS A 41 -32.15 1.42 28.53
N VAL A 42 -30.84 1.65 28.68
CA VAL A 42 -30.00 0.94 29.65
C VAL A 42 -29.25 1.95 30.51
N ASP A 43 -28.78 1.53 31.68
CA ASP A 43 -27.99 2.40 32.54
C ASP A 43 -26.69 2.87 31.85
N ARG A 44 -26.20 4.04 32.26
CA ARG A 44 -24.98 4.65 31.70
C ARG A 44 -23.76 3.73 31.72
N LYS A 45 -23.58 2.93 32.78
CA LYS A 45 -22.41 2.04 32.90
C LYS A 45 -22.49 0.93 31.86
N THR A 46 -23.68 0.37 31.63
CA THR A 46 -23.93 -0.62 30.59
C THR A 46 -23.75 -0.03 29.20
N HIS A 47 -24.30 1.16 28.93
CA HIS A 47 -24.14 1.84 27.65
C HIS A 47 -22.66 2.11 27.31
N LEU A 48 -21.88 2.59 28.28
CA LEU A 48 -20.44 2.80 28.11
C LEU A 48 -19.65 1.50 27.89
N LYS A 49 -20.03 0.40 28.55
CA LYS A 49 -19.42 -0.92 28.30
C LYS A 49 -19.64 -1.37 26.86
N ILE A 50 -20.85 -1.20 26.31
CA ILE A 50 -21.15 -1.51 24.91
C ILE A 50 -20.26 -0.66 23.99
N GLY A 51 -20.11 0.63 24.28
CA GLY A 51 -19.20 1.52 23.55
C GLY A 51 -17.74 1.06 23.59
N TRP A 52 -17.25 0.60 24.74
CA TRP A 52 -15.90 0.05 24.86
C TRP A 52 -15.70 -1.25 24.10
N ILE A 53 -16.69 -2.15 24.10
CA ILE A 53 -16.64 -3.39 23.31
C ILE A 53 -16.54 -3.05 21.82
N PHE A 54 -17.36 -2.10 21.35
CA PHE A 54 -17.30 -1.59 19.98
C PHE A 54 -15.91 -1.02 19.65
N ALA A 55 -15.40 -0.10 20.48
CA ALA A 55 -14.11 0.55 20.25
C ALA A 55 -12.93 -0.44 20.23
N ILE A 56 -12.90 -1.39 21.17
CA ILE A 56 -11.86 -2.43 21.24
C ILE A 56 -11.94 -3.36 20.02
N SER A 57 -13.15 -3.71 19.58
CA SER A 57 -13.34 -4.57 18.40
C SER A 57 -12.88 -3.87 17.12
N SER A 58 -13.23 -2.59 16.93
CA SER A 58 -12.72 -1.79 15.80
C SER A 58 -11.20 -1.65 15.82
N TRP A 59 -10.61 -1.47 17.00
CA TRP A 59 -9.16 -1.45 17.11
C TRP A 59 -8.53 -2.82 16.82
N ALA A 60 -9.15 -3.92 17.25
CA ALA A 60 -8.70 -5.28 16.98
C ALA A 60 -8.74 -5.63 15.47
N THR A 61 -9.76 -5.17 14.74
CA THR A 61 -9.79 -5.24 13.27
C THR A 61 -8.54 -4.59 12.67
N MET A 62 -8.17 -3.39 13.13
CA MET A 62 -6.95 -2.72 12.68
C MET A 62 -5.67 -3.50 13.07
N VAL A 63 -5.60 -4.06 14.28
CA VAL A 63 -4.46 -4.89 14.75
C VAL A 63 -4.22 -6.06 13.80
N VAL A 64 -5.28 -6.67 13.28
CA VAL A 64 -5.21 -7.81 12.35
C VAL A 64 -4.78 -7.36 10.95
N ILE A 65 -5.48 -6.41 10.34
CA ILE A 65 -5.21 -6.01 8.95
C ILE A 65 -3.82 -5.37 8.79
N VAL A 66 -3.34 -4.66 9.81
CA VAL A 66 -1.99 -4.06 9.78
C VAL A 66 -0.93 -5.14 9.67
N GLY A 67 -1.07 -6.29 10.33
CA GLY A 67 -0.12 -7.41 10.23
C GLY A 67 0.00 -7.96 8.81
N ILE A 68 -1.14 -8.07 8.12
CA ILE A 68 -1.18 -8.54 6.71
C ILE A 68 -0.59 -7.48 5.77
N LEU A 69 -0.86 -6.19 6.00
CA LEU A 69 -0.36 -5.10 5.16
C LEU A 69 1.15 -4.84 5.34
N THR A 70 1.66 -4.95 6.57
CA THR A 70 3.09 -4.77 6.85
C THR A 70 3.91 -5.91 6.27
N PHE A 71 3.38 -7.14 6.28
CA PHE A 71 3.99 -8.30 5.64
C PHE A 71 4.32 -8.04 4.16
N MET A 72 3.44 -7.36 3.43
CA MET A 72 3.69 -7.04 2.01
C MET A 72 4.86 -6.07 1.78
N LEU A 73 5.38 -5.43 2.82
CA LEU A 73 6.51 -4.50 2.75
C LEU A 73 7.76 -5.04 3.45
N THR A 74 7.56 -5.77 4.55
CA THR A 74 8.63 -6.38 5.35
C THR A 74 8.18 -7.78 5.75
N PRO A 75 8.41 -8.80 4.91
CA PRO A 75 8.06 -10.18 5.25
C PRO A 75 8.86 -10.73 6.44
N GLY A 76 10.03 -10.13 6.74
CA GLY A 76 10.84 -10.49 7.90
C GLY A 76 11.29 -11.96 7.89
N PRO A 77 11.33 -12.63 9.05
CA PRO A 77 11.78 -14.02 9.17
C PRO A 77 10.92 -15.04 8.41
N TRP A 78 9.72 -14.67 7.95
CA TRP A 78 8.85 -15.53 7.15
C TRP A 78 9.52 -16.08 5.89
N LEU A 79 10.47 -15.32 5.30
CA LEU A 79 11.22 -15.78 4.12
C LEU A 79 12.03 -17.07 4.38
N VAL A 80 12.31 -17.37 5.65
CA VAL A 80 13.01 -18.59 6.07
C VAL A 80 12.02 -19.59 6.66
N THR A 81 11.13 -19.14 7.55
CA THR A 81 10.30 -20.05 8.36
C THR A 81 8.97 -20.42 7.71
N GLY A 82 8.43 -19.57 6.84
CA GLY A 82 7.05 -19.65 6.36
C GLY A 82 5.99 -19.52 7.47
N GLY A 83 6.37 -19.14 8.69
CA GLY A 83 5.51 -19.11 9.87
C GLY A 83 4.55 -17.93 9.88
N PHE A 84 3.30 -18.16 10.30
CA PHE A 84 2.27 -17.11 10.34
C PHE A 84 2.73 -15.86 11.12
N PHE A 85 3.18 -16.05 12.36
CA PHE A 85 3.54 -14.96 13.26
C PHE A 85 4.85 -14.26 12.87
N ASP A 86 5.77 -14.99 12.26
CA ASP A 86 7.05 -14.43 11.79
C ASP A 86 6.85 -13.38 10.70
N GLY A 87 5.90 -13.61 9.80
CA GLY A 87 5.54 -12.61 8.79
C GLY A 87 4.58 -11.54 9.32
N PHE A 88 3.75 -11.88 10.31
CA PHE A 88 2.73 -10.98 10.86
C PHE A 88 3.34 -9.91 11.77
N PHE A 89 4.17 -10.32 12.74
CA PHE A 89 4.86 -9.43 13.69
C PHE A 89 6.25 -9.06 13.19
N ASN A 90 6.32 -8.59 11.96
CA ASN A 90 7.56 -8.14 11.32
C ASN A 90 8.06 -6.78 11.88
N GLU A 91 9.23 -6.38 11.41
CA GLU A 91 9.96 -5.20 11.89
C GLU A 91 9.16 -3.90 11.75
N SER A 92 8.31 -3.79 10.72
CA SER A 92 7.49 -2.60 10.49
C SER A 92 6.10 -2.67 11.11
N TYR A 93 5.71 -3.79 11.74
CA TYR A 93 4.37 -3.98 12.30
C TYR A 93 3.99 -2.93 13.34
N TRP A 94 4.73 -2.88 14.44
CA TRP A 94 4.46 -1.97 15.55
C TRP A 94 4.47 -0.49 15.15
N PRO A 95 5.49 0.02 14.43
CA PRO A 95 5.46 1.42 14.04
C PRO A 95 4.28 1.75 13.11
N GLN A 96 3.87 0.82 12.23
CA GLN A 96 2.70 1.02 11.38
C GLN A 96 1.37 0.95 12.13
N LEU A 97 1.24 0.07 13.14
CA LEU A 97 0.06 -0.02 13.99
C LEU A 97 -0.13 1.26 14.80
N PHE A 98 0.94 1.73 15.46
CA PHE A 98 0.88 2.94 16.26
C PHE A 98 0.71 4.20 15.40
N LEU A 99 1.35 4.27 14.23
CA LEU A 99 1.13 5.36 13.28
C LEU A 99 -0.34 5.49 12.88
N ARG A 100 -1.00 4.37 12.54
CA ARG A 100 -2.42 4.37 12.18
C ARG A 100 -3.31 4.69 13.38
N THR A 101 -3.06 4.07 14.52
CA THR A 101 -3.82 4.30 15.76
C THR A 101 -3.78 5.78 16.16
N THR A 102 -2.59 6.39 16.15
CA THR A 102 -2.41 7.78 16.58
C THR A 102 -2.93 8.77 15.54
N GLY A 103 -2.77 8.47 14.26
CA GLY A 103 -3.34 9.26 13.16
C GLY A 103 -4.87 9.32 13.18
N MET A 104 -5.54 8.26 13.65
CA MET A 104 -7.01 8.23 13.76
C MET A 104 -7.57 9.27 14.73
N PHE A 105 -6.83 9.69 15.76
CA PHE A 105 -7.29 10.75 16.67
C PHE A 105 -7.49 12.08 15.95
N ALA A 106 -6.73 12.39 14.90
CA ALA A 106 -6.94 13.58 14.10
C ALA A 106 -8.25 13.50 13.28
N ILE A 107 -8.58 12.32 12.76
CA ILE A 107 -9.81 12.10 11.99
C ILE A 107 -11.02 12.15 12.92
N ALA A 108 -10.96 11.38 14.01
CA ALA A 108 -12.00 11.35 15.04
C ALA A 108 -12.20 12.73 15.67
N GLY A 109 -11.12 13.47 15.94
CA GLY A 109 -11.17 14.85 16.44
C GLY A 109 -11.86 15.80 15.46
N SER A 110 -11.54 15.73 14.16
CA SER A 110 -12.20 16.55 13.14
C SER A 110 -13.71 16.25 13.04
N TYR A 111 -14.07 14.96 13.10
CA TYR A 111 -15.48 14.54 13.12
C TYR A 111 -16.20 15.02 14.39
N ALA A 112 -15.59 14.85 15.56
CA ALA A 112 -16.15 15.31 16.83
C ALA A 112 -16.37 16.83 16.83
N VAL A 113 -15.45 17.62 16.26
CA VAL A 113 -15.65 19.07 16.07
C VAL A 113 -16.84 19.37 15.16
N ALA A 114 -16.99 18.64 14.05
CA ALA A 114 -18.11 18.83 13.12
C ALA A 114 -19.46 18.55 13.80
N VAL A 115 -19.53 17.48 14.58
CA VAL A 115 -20.74 17.11 15.36
C VAL A 115 -21.00 18.11 16.48
N ALA A 116 -19.97 18.51 17.23
CA ALA A 116 -20.09 19.46 18.34
C ALA A 116 -20.59 20.85 17.88
N CYS A 117 -20.36 21.23 16.62
CA CYS A 117 -20.92 22.46 16.06
C CYS A 117 -22.46 22.47 16.00
N ARG A 118 -23.12 21.31 16.15
CA ARG A 118 -24.59 21.17 16.22
C ARG A 118 -25.12 21.15 17.66
N CYS A 119 -24.23 21.19 18.66
CA CYS A 119 -24.62 21.22 20.06
C CYS A 119 -25.03 22.66 20.46
N GLU A 120 -26.24 22.80 21.00
CA GLU A 120 -26.79 24.09 21.44
C GLU A 120 -26.16 24.56 22.76
N ASP A 121 -25.84 23.64 23.67
CA ASP A 121 -25.17 23.98 24.93
C ASP A 121 -23.72 24.41 24.67
N GLU A 122 -23.45 25.71 24.81
CA GLU A 122 -22.14 26.30 24.54
C GLU A 122 -21.03 25.71 25.41
N LYS A 123 -21.37 25.35 26.66
CA LYS A 123 -20.40 24.78 27.61
C LYS A 123 -19.95 23.39 27.15
N THR A 124 -20.90 22.49 26.90
CA THR A 124 -20.62 21.14 26.36
C THR A 124 -19.92 21.24 25.00
N ARG A 125 -20.38 22.12 24.11
CA ARG A 125 -19.74 22.36 22.81
C ARG A 125 -18.27 22.75 22.99
N ALA A 126 -17.97 23.68 23.88
CA ALA A 126 -16.60 24.14 24.11
C ALA A 126 -15.71 23.03 24.68
N GLU A 127 -16.23 22.24 25.61
CA GLU A 127 -15.54 21.11 26.23
C GLU A 127 -15.21 20.02 25.20
N VAL A 128 -16.20 19.59 24.39
CA VAL A 128 -16.00 18.58 23.35
C VAL A 128 -14.99 19.05 22.31
N ILE A 129 -15.07 20.30 21.84
CA ILE A 129 -14.13 20.84 20.85
C ILE A 129 -12.71 20.90 21.42
N ARG A 130 -12.54 21.31 22.68
CA ARG A 130 -11.21 21.33 23.33
C ARG A 130 -10.62 19.94 23.47
N LEU A 131 -11.42 18.97 23.93
CA LEU A 131 -11.00 17.59 24.07
C LEU A 131 -10.62 16.98 22.71
N ALA A 132 -11.47 17.16 21.69
CA ALA A 132 -11.23 16.70 20.34
C ALA A 132 -9.97 17.33 19.72
N SER A 133 -9.75 18.62 19.96
CA SER A 133 -8.57 19.34 19.47
C SER A 133 -7.29 18.91 20.18
N ALA A 134 -7.34 18.71 21.51
CA ALA A 134 -6.22 18.18 22.27
C ALA A 134 -5.86 16.76 21.83
N ALA A 135 -6.85 15.88 21.69
CA ALA A 135 -6.66 14.52 21.18
C ALA A 135 -6.09 14.52 19.75
N GLY A 136 -6.60 15.40 18.88
CA GLY A 136 -6.07 15.58 17.52
C GLY A 136 -4.61 16.04 17.51
N LEU A 137 -4.23 17.01 18.34
CA LEU A 137 -2.84 17.49 18.47
C LEU A 137 -1.90 16.41 18.98
N VAL A 138 -2.28 15.74 20.08
CA VAL A 138 -1.50 14.64 20.66
C VAL A 138 -1.37 13.50 19.64
N GLY A 139 -2.45 13.16 18.96
CA GLY A 139 -2.47 12.15 17.89
C GLY A 139 -1.51 12.48 16.75
N LEU A 140 -1.52 13.72 16.25
CA LEU A 140 -0.60 14.15 15.19
C LEU A 140 0.87 14.13 15.65
N GLY A 141 1.15 14.57 16.88
CA GLY A 141 2.50 14.54 17.44
C GLY A 141 3.04 13.11 17.59
N LEU A 142 2.22 12.21 18.12
CA LEU A 142 2.57 10.79 18.24
C LEU A 142 2.67 10.10 16.87
N ALA A 143 1.79 10.44 15.92
CA ALA A 143 1.86 9.93 14.56
C ALA A 143 3.18 10.35 13.88
N ALA A 144 3.62 11.60 14.07
CA ALA A 144 4.90 12.05 13.56
C ALA A 144 6.08 11.24 14.16
N ALA A 145 6.07 11.00 15.47
CA ALA A 145 7.10 10.15 16.12
C ALA A 145 7.08 8.71 15.57
N CYS A 146 5.88 8.10 15.44
CA CYS A 146 5.72 6.77 14.88
C CYS A 146 6.12 6.69 13.41
N PHE A 147 5.97 7.77 12.63
CA PHE A 147 6.43 7.83 11.25
C PHE A 147 7.96 7.78 11.16
N PHE A 148 8.69 8.47 12.04
CA PHE A 148 10.15 8.36 12.07
C PHE A 148 10.62 6.98 12.54
N TRP A 149 9.93 6.39 13.52
CA TRP A 149 10.18 4.99 13.91
C TRP A 149 9.92 4.03 12.75
N TYR A 150 8.82 4.21 12.01
CA TYR A 150 8.51 3.44 10.81
C TYR A 150 9.61 3.57 9.76
N ARG A 151 10.06 4.79 9.45
CA ARG A 151 11.16 5.01 8.49
C ARG A 151 12.45 4.31 8.91
N ALA A 152 12.76 4.29 10.20
CA ALA A 152 13.94 3.62 10.74
C ALA A 152 13.83 2.09 10.66
N ALA A 153 12.62 1.53 10.78
CA ALA A 153 12.36 0.10 10.66
C ALA A 153 12.34 -0.42 9.20
N LEU A 154 12.40 0.47 8.20
CA LEU A 154 12.38 0.06 6.80
C LEU A 154 13.73 -0.55 6.36
N PRO A 155 13.69 -1.63 5.55
CA PRO A 155 14.88 -2.17 4.89
C PRO A 155 15.62 -1.11 4.07
N ASP A 156 16.94 -1.26 3.90
CA ASP A 156 17.77 -0.32 3.14
C ASP A 156 17.27 -0.12 1.70
N THR A 157 16.82 -1.19 1.04
CA THR A 157 16.24 -1.15 -0.31
C THR A 157 14.98 -0.30 -0.38
N ALA A 158 14.11 -0.42 0.62
CA ALA A 158 12.89 0.39 0.72
C ALA A 158 13.22 1.86 1.04
N ARG A 159 14.25 2.13 1.86
CA ARG A 159 14.74 3.49 2.14
C ARG A 159 15.36 4.14 0.90
N ALA A 160 16.19 3.42 0.14
CA ALA A 160 16.75 3.91 -1.11
C ALA A 160 15.65 4.23 -2.13
N THR A 161 14.65 3.35 -2.24
CA THR A 161 13.47 3.56 -3.10
C THR A 161 12.64 4.75 -2.63
N PHE A 162 12.54 4.97 -1.31
CA PHE A 162 11.87 6.13 -0.74
C PHE A 162 12.51 7.43 -1.24
N ASP A 163 13.82 7.52 -1.23
CA ASP A 163 14.52 8.76 -1.56
C ASP A 163 14.49 9.06 -3.07
N VAL A 164 14.47 8.01 -3.91
CA VAL A 164 14.45 8.13 -5.39
C VAL A 164 13.03 8.33 -5.95
N LEU A 165 12.03 7.58 -5.48
CA LEU A 165 10.70 7.56 -6.12
C LEU A 165 9.70 8.57 -5.55
N LEU A 166 9.90 9.08 -4.32
CA LEU A 166 8.95 10.02 -3.75
C LEU A 166 9.09 11.41 -4.39
N THR A 167 8.14 11.72 -5.27
CA THR A 167 8.03 13.04 -5.89
C THR A 167 7.85 14.15 -4.83
N PRO A 168 8.30 15.39 -5.11
CA PRO A 168 8.07 16.53 -4.22
C PRO A 168 6.58 16.78 -3.92
N GLY A 169 5.69 16.45 -4.86
CA GLY A 169 4.24 16.52 -4.64
C GLY A 169 3.78 15.58 -3.53
N LEU A 170 4.27 14.34 -3.52
CA LEU A 170 3.90 13.36 -2.51
C LEU A 170 4.46 13.70 -1.13
N LYS A 171 5.72 14.16 -1.07
CA LYS A 171 6.34 14.64 0.19
C LYS A 171 5.54 15.81 0.78
N ARG A 172 5.11 16.76 -0.05
CA ARG A 172 4.22 17.86 0.38
C ARG A 172 2.85 17.35 0.83
N GLY A 173 2.26 16.39 0.10
CA GLY A 173 0.99 15.76 0.45
C GLY A 173 1.01 15.00 1.79
N MET A 174 2.19 14.54 2.22
CA MET A 174 2.37 13.95 3.56
C MET A 174 2.55 15.02 4.64
N ALA A 175 3.41 16.01 4.42
CA ALA A 175 3.81 16.98 5.46
C ALA A 175 2.83 18.14 5.65
N VAL A 176 2.32 18.73 4.56
CA VAL A 176 1.49 19.96 4.60
C VAL A 176 0.18 19.71 5.35
N PRO A 177 -0.59 18.63 5.09
CA PRO A 177 -1.79 18.34 5.86
C PRO A 177 -1.55 18.21 7.36
N VAL A 178 -0.44 17.58 7.78
CA VAL A 178 -0.10 17.43 9.21
C VAL A 178 0.10 18.79 9.87
N VAL A 179 0.88 19.68 9.24
CA VAL A 179 1.13 21.03 9.78
C VAL A 179 -0.15 21.87 9.80
N LEU A 180 -0.94 21.84 8.72
CA LEU A 180 -2.21 22.56 8.63
C LEU A 180 -3.21 22.07 9.69
N MET A 181 -3.28 20.76 9.91
CA MET A 181 -4.18 20.17 10.90
C MET A 181 -3.71 20.45 12.33
N ALA A 182 -2.41 20.46 12.58
CA ALA A 182 -1.88 20.89 13.87
C ALA A 182 -2.24 22.37 14.16
N ALA A 183 -2.09 23.26 13.19
CA ALA A 183 -2.50 24.66 13.34
C ALA A 183 -4.02 24.81 13.55
N TYR A 184 -4.82 24.03 12.82
CA TYR A 184 -6.27 23.99 12.96
C TYR A 184 -6.69 23.58 14.38
N PHE A 185 -6.18 22.46 14.89
CA PHE A 185 -6.50 22.01 16.24
C PHE A 185 -5.95 22.93 17.33
N ALA A 186 -4.75 23.49 17.16
CA ALA A 186 -4.21 24.49 18.10
C ALA A 186 -5.13 25.71 18.20
N ARG A 187 -5.63 26.20 17.07
CA ARG A 187 -6.59 27.31 17.04
C ARG A 187 -7.90 26.95 17.77
N LEU A 188 -8.44 25.76 17.52
CA LEU A 188 -9.70 25.34 18.15
C LEU A 188 -9.55 25.00 19.63
N TRP A 189 -8.38 24.53 20.05
CA TRP A 189 -8.07 24.33 21.47
C TRP A 189 -8.05 25.68 22.22
N LEU A 190 -7.41 26.69 21.64
CA LEU A 190 -7.37 28.05 22.21
C LEU A 190 -8.73 28.78 22.13
N ARG A 191 -9.44 28.62 21.01
CA ARG A 191 -10.70 29.32 20.71
C ARG A 191 -11.76 28.33 20.22
N PRO A 192 -12.35 27.50 21.10
CA PRO A 192 -13.28 26.45 20.69
C PRO A 192 -14.55 26.98 20.02
N MET A 193 -15.03 28.16 20.43
CA MET A 193 -16.20 28.80 19.81
C MET A 193 -15.94 29.34 18.39
N ALA A 194 -14.69 29.34 17.93
CA ALA A 194 -14.37 29.63 16.53
C ALA A 194 -14.66 28.46 15.59
N ALA A 195 -14.99 27.27 16.11
CA ALA A 195 -15.31 26.11 15.29
C ALA A 195 -16.56 26.34 14.44
N ARG A 196 -16.48 25.91 13.18
CA ARG A 196 -17.56 25.93 12.20
C ARG A 196 -17.64 24.55 11.54
N PRO A 197 -18.83 24.09 11.13
CA PRO A 197 -19.01 22.75 10.58
C PRO A 197 -18.28 22.55 9.24
N TRP A 198 -18.32 23.54 8.33
CA TRP A 198 -17.68 23.42 7.01
C TRP A 198 -16.15 23.25 7.07
N PRO A 199 -15.39 24.05 7.84
CA PRO A 199 -13.97 23.79 8.06
C PRO A 199 -13.66 22.43 8.68
N ALA A 200 -14.53 21.92 9.58
CA ALA A 200 -14.33 20.60 10.19
C ALA A 200 -14.52 19.46 9.17
N LEU A 201 -15.49 19.60 8.25
CA LEU A 201 -15.66 18.65 7.14
C LEU A 201 -14.51 18.74 6.14
N LEU A 202 -14.03 19.96 5.83
CA LEU A 202 -12.86 20.17 4.97
C LEU A 202 -11.59 19.55 5.59
N ALA A 203 -11.43 19.67 6.91
CA ALA A 203 -10.33 19.05 7.64
C ALA A 203 -10.30 17.52 7.47
N ILE A 204 -11.47 16.86 7.48
CA ILE A 204 -11.55 15.43 7.16
C ILE A 204 -11.02 15.18 5.74
N GLY A 205 -11.46 15.96 4.73
CA GLY A 205 -10.97 15.84 3.36
C GLY A 205 -9.44 16.01 3.24
N VAL A 206 -8.86 16.96 3.97
CA VAL A 206 -7.40 17.19 4.04
C VAL A 206 -6.67 15.99 4.64
N LEU A 207 -7.21 15.38 5.70
CA LEU A 207 -6.64 14.17 6.31
C LEU A 207 -6.71 12.96 5.36
N PHE A 208 -7.82 12.78 4.62
CA PHE A 208 -7.93 11.74 3.60
C PHE A 208 -6.95 11.94 2.43
N ALA A 209 -6.73 13.18 1.99
CA ALA A 209 -5.71 13.50 0.99
C ALA A 209 -4.29 13.18 1.50
N SER A 210 -4.04 13.37 2.80
CA SER A 210 -2.81 12.96 3.45
C SER A 210 -2.66 11.43 3.43
N ILE A 211 -3.69 10.69 3.86
CA ILE A 211 -3.69 9.22 3.82
C ILE A 211 -3.40 8.71 2.42
N PHE A 212 -4.01 9.29 1.38
CA PHE A 212 -3.72 8.93 -0.01
C PHE A 212 -2.23 9.09 -0.35
N SER A 213 -1.60 10.16 0.14
CA SER A 213 -0.18 10.40 -0.08
C SER A 213 0.70 9.37 0.63
N PHE A 214 0.36 9.02 1.87
CA PHE A 214 1.05 7.98 2.64
C PHE A 214 0.88 6.59 2.01
N GLU A 215 -0.32 6.21 1.61
CA GLU A 215 -0.58 4.90 1.00
C GLU A 215 0.06 4.77 -0.38
N ARG A 216 0.08 5.87 -1.16
CA ARG A 216 0.82 5.90 -2.42
C ARG A 216 2.33 5.79 -2.18
N ALA A 217 2.86 6.44 -1.14
CA ALA A 217 4.27 6.31 -0.78
C ALA A 217 4.61 4.87 -0.38
N ARG A 218 3.79 4.26 0.48
CA ARG A 218 3.91 2.84 0.88
C ARG A 218 3.93 1.90 -0.33
N GLU A 219 3.05 2.13 -1.31
CA GLU A 219 3.01 1.33 -2.53
C GLU A 219 4.27 1.48 -3.40
N LEU A 220 4.85 2.68 -3.44
CA LEU A 220 6.05 2.96 -4.23
C LEU A 220 7.31 2.34 -3.62
N ILE A 221 7.48 2.46 -2.29
CA ILE A 221 8.69 1.98 -1.60
C ILE A 221 8.82 0.46 -1.57
N ARG A 222 7.71 -0.24 -1.79
CA ARG A 222 7.67 -1.69 -1.92
C ARG A 222 8.24 -2.20 -3.24
N LYS A 223 8.28 -1.35 -4.28
CA LYS A 223 8.78 -1.74 -5.60
C LYS A 223 10.26 -2.17 -5.50
N PRO A 224 10.69 -3.18 -6.28
CA PRO A 224 9.97 -3.85 -7.37
C PRO A 224 9.05 -5.00 -6.94
N TYR A 225 8.84 -5.22 -5.65
CA TYR A 225 8.16 -6.40 -5.14
C TYR A 225 6.65 -6.18 -4.91
N LEU A 226 5.92 -7.28 -4.72
CA LEU A 226 4.63 -7.30 -4.01
C LEU A 226 4.81 -7.87 -2.60
N MET A 227 5.77 -8.77 -2.44
CA MET A 227 6.26 -9.34 -1.19
C MET A 227 7.79 -9.42 -1.30
N PRO A 228 8.54 -8.49 -0.69
CA PRO A 228 9.99 -8.41 -0.82
C PRO A 228 10.72 -9.73 -0.57
N GLY A 229 11.63 -10.10 -1.47
CA GLY A 229 12.36 -11.37 -1.37
C GLY A 229 11.56 -12.62 -1.76
N TYR A 230 10.30 -12.49 -2.18
CA TYR A 230 9.47 -13.61 -2.61
C TYR A 230 8.85 -13.40 -4.00
N MET A 231 8.05 -12.35 -4.18
CA MET A 231 7.28 -12.12 -5.42
C MET A 231 7.46 -10.70 -5.95
N TYR A 232 7.79 -10.59 -7.24
CA TYR A 232 7.93 -9.33 -7.95
C TYR A 232 6.58 -8.69 -8.32
N SER A 233 6.62 -7.44 -8.78
CA SER A 233 5.43 -6.67 -9.21
C SER A 233 4.70 -7.29 -10.40
N ASN A 234 5.43 -7.99 -11.28
CA ASN A 234 4.88 -8.77 -12.39
C ASN A 234 4.34 -10.14 -11.93
N GLN A 235 4.30 -10.40 -10.61
CA GLN A 235 3.79 -11.63 -9.99
C GLN A 235 4.62 -12.89 -10.23
N ILE A 236 5.85 -12.75 -10.73
CA ILE A 236 6.81 -13.86 -10.82
C ILE A 236 7.38 -14.11 -9.41
N ILE A 237 7.45 -15.39 -9.02
CA ILE A 237 8.09 -15.79 -7.77
C ILE A 237 9.60 -15.86 -8.04
N GLY A 238 10.32 -14.85 -7.54
CA GLY A 238 11.77 -14.73 -7.69
C GLY A 238 12.58 -15.31 -6.54
N GLY A 239 11.96 -15.40 -5.36
CA GLY A 239 12.59 -15.96 -4.17
C GLY A 239 12.20 -17.41 -3.92
N GLU A 240 13.05 -18.11 -3.19
CA GLU A 240 12.76 -19.46 -2.70
C GLU A 240 12.16 -19.41 -1.30
N LEU A 241 11.24 -20.31 -1.01
CA LEU A 241 10.69 -20.54 0.32
C LEU A 241 10.68 -22.04 0.63
N PRO A 242 11.84 -22.62 1.02
CA PRO A 242 11.97 -24.05 1.26
C PRO A 242 11.00 -24.58 2.31
N ALA A 243 10.72 -23.80 3.36
CA ALA A 243 9.77 -24.18 4.42
C ALA A 243 8.35 -24.45 3.92
N LYS A 244 7.97 -23.86 2.77
CA LYS A 244 6.68 -24.11 2.10
C LYS A 244 6.80 -24.89 0.80
N LYS A 245 7.98 -25.44 0.49
CA LYS A 245 8.27 -26.16 -0.76
C LYS A 245 7.98 -25.33 -2.02
N VAL A 246 8.23 -24.02 -1.95
CA VAL A 246 8.10 -23.12 -3.10
C VAL A 246 9.49 -22.79 -3.62
N GLY A 247 9.79 -23.18 -4.86
CA GLY A 247 11.02 -22.80 -5.55
C GLY A 247 10.86 -21.50 -6.33
N SER A 248 11.98 -20.90 -6.71
CA SER A 248 11.99 -19.76 -7.63
C SER A 248 11.57 -20.21 -9.03
N GLU A 249 10.73 -19.42 -9.69
CA GLU A 249 10.26 -19.71 -11.05
C GLU A 249 11.25 -19.23 -12.11
N THR A 250 12.13 -18.30 -11.74
CA THR A 250 12.97 -17.54 -12.68
C THR A 250 13.92 -18.43 -13.47
N ALA A 251 14.54 -19.42 -12.82
CA ALA A 251 15.47 -20.33 -13.48
C ALA A 251 14.79 -21.09 -14.63
N SER A 252 13.63 -21.68 -14.37
CA SER A 252 12.88 -22.45 -15.36
C SER A 252 12.32 -21.58 -16.50
N MET A 253 11.93 -20.34 -16.18
CA MET A 253 11.44 -19.37 -17.15
C MET A 253 12.57 -18.78 -18.01
N ASN A 254 13.76 -18.59 -17.45
CA ASN A 254 14.94 -18.16 -18.21
C ASN A 254 15.41 -19.25 -19.19
N GLU A 255 15.32 -20.52 -18.80
CA GLU A 255 15.71 -21.64 -19.67
C GLU A 255 14.70 -21.88 -20.80
N ARG A 256 13.41 -21.97 -20.47
CA ARG A 256 12.37 -22.38 -21.45
C ARG A 256 11.60 -21.22 -22.07
N GLY A 257 11.77 -20.00 -21.56
CA GLY A 257 11.03 -18.82 -21.96
C GLY A 257 9.71 -18.64 -21.21
N ILE A 258 9.38 -17.41 -20.81
CA ILE A 258 8.19 -17.06 -20.03
C ILE A 258 6.88 -17.30 -20.79
N LEU A 259 6.90 -17.22 -22.12
CA LEU A 259 5.75 -17.45 -22.99
C LEU A 259 5.22 -18.89 -22.90
N HIS A 260 6.07 -19.84 -22.52
CA HIS A 260 5.67 -21.24 -22.26
C HIS A 260 4.91 -21.42 -20.93
N PHE A 261 5.11 -20.52 -19.96
CA PHE A 261 4.50 -20.63 -18.62
C PHE A 261 3.22 -19.82 -18.48
N ALA A 262 3.08 -18.72 -19.24
CA ALA A 262 1.93 -17.86 -19.12
C ALA A 262 0.67 -18.52 -19.71
N PRO A 263 -0.44 -18.64 -18.94
CA PRO A 263 -1.59 -19.46 -19.32
C PRO A 263 -2.38 -18.93 -20.52
N PHE A 264 -2.29 -17.63 -20.80
CA PHE A 264 -3.07 -16.97 -21.85
C PHE A 264 -2.25 -16.63 -23.10
N VAL A 265 -1.06 -17.23 -23.24
CA VAL A 265 -0.26 -17.10 -24.46
C VAL A 265 -0.78 -18.09 -25.50
N PRO A 266 -1.17 -17.62 -26.71
CA PRO A 266 -1.54 -18.49 -27.81
C PRO A 266 -0.41 -19.45 -28.21
N ASP A 267 -0.73 -20.67 -28.64
CA ASP A 267 0.28 -21.68 -28.95
C ASP A 267 1.28 -21.24 -30.02
N GLY A 268 0.83 -20.48 -31.04
CA GLY A 268 1.70 -19.92 -32.08
C GLY A 268 2.64 -18.79 -31.62
N LEU A 269 2.54 -18.37 -30.36
CA LEU A 269 3.40 -17.36 -29.74
C LEU A 269 4.27 -17.93 -28.61
N ARG A 270 4.22 -19.23 -28.34
CA ARG A 270 5.07 -19.84 -27.29
C ARG A 270 6.54 -19.85 -27.67
N ASP A 271 6.83 -20.05 -28.96
CA ASP A 271 8.18 -19.97 -29.51
C ASP A 271 8.35 -18.70 -30.34
N VAL A 272 9.47 -18.00 -30.13
CA VAL A 272 9.82 -16.80 -30.89
C VAL A 272 10.38 -17.21 -32.25
N THR A 273 9.79 -16.67 -33.31
CA THR A 273 10.21 -16.81 -34.70
C THR A 273 10.33 -15.45 -35.35
N ASP A 274 11.05 -15.34 -36.47
CA ASP A 274 11.17 -14.07 -37.19
C ASP A 274 9.81 -13.51 -37.62
N ALA A 275 8.84 -14.38 -37.94
CA ALA A 275 7.50 -14.00 -38.36
C ALA A 275 6.63 -13.45 -37.22
N ASN A 276 6.83 -13.91 -35.98
CA ASN A 276 6.00 -13.50 -34.83
C ASN A 276 6.73 -12.57 -33.84
N ARG A 277 7.97 -12.19 -34.12
CA ARG A 277 8.88 -11.47 -33.21
C ARG A 277 8.24 -10.27 -32.50
N LEU A 278 7.53 -9.40 -33.22
CA LEU A 278 6.88 -8.22 -32.61
C LEU A 278 5.71 -8.58 -31.70
N GLU A 279 4.89 -9.55 -32.10
CA GLU A 279 3.73 -9.96 -31.29
C GLU A 279 4.17 -10.76 -30.06
N ALA A 280 5.19 -11.61 -30.18
CA ALA A 280 5.83 -12.28 -29.05
C ALA A 280 6.42 -11.24 -28.07
N GLY A 281 7.14 -10.24 -28.57
CA GLY A 281 7.67 -9.14 -27.76
C GLY A 281 6.59 -8.33 -27.05
N ARG A 282 5.46 -8.08 -27.72
CA ARG A 282 4.27 -7.46 -27.12
C ARG A 282 3.70 -8.30 -25.99
N MET A 283 3.63 -9.62 -26.15
CA MET A 283 3.18 -10.54 -25.10
C MET A 283 4.12 -10.57 -23.91
N VAL A 284 5.43 -10.58 -24.12
CA VAL A 284 6.42 -10.45 -23.04
C VAL A 284 6.24 -9.12 -22.30
N ALA A 285 6.07 -8.00 -23.02
CA ALA A 285 5.79 -6.70 -22.40
C ALA A 285 4.48 -6.69 -21.60
N LEU A 286 3.46 -7.41 -22.07
CA LEU A 286 2.20 -7.56 -21.36
C LEU A 286 2.37 -8.35 -20.06
N ILE A 287 3.22 -9.37 -20.03
CA ILE A 287 3.45 -10.20 -18.85
C ILE A 287 4.34 -9.47 -17.83
N GLU A 288 5.47 -8.92 -18.28
CA GLU A 288 6.49 -8.40 -17.36
C GLU A 288 6.41 -6.90 -17.09
N CYS A 289 5.99 -6.09 -18.08
CA CYS A 289 6.01 -4.63 -17.94
C CYS A 289 4.65 -4.05 -17.54
N SER A 290 3.53 -4.67 -17.93
CA SER A 290 2.19 -4.10 -17.77
C SER A 290 1.73 -3.91 -16.32
N ALA A 291 2.36 -4.62 -15.38
CA ALA A 291 2.09 -4.46 -13.96
C ALA A 291 2.41 -3.05 -13.45
N CYS A 292 3.36 -2.37 -14.09
CA CYS A 292 3.86 -1.05 -13.72
C CYS A 292 3.72 0.01 -14.81
N HIS A 293 3.67 -0.41 -16.08
CA HIS A 293 3.67 0.46 -17.25
C HIS A 293 2.40 0.28 -18.07
N THR A 294 1.87 1.39 -18.58
CA THR A 294 0.84 1.33 -19.62
C THR A 294 1.52 1.12 -20.98
N LEU A 295 0.99 0.19 -21.79
CA LEU A 295 1.51 -0.04 -23.15
C LEU A 295 1.03 1.04 -24.14
N SER A 296 0.05 1.86 -23.77
CA SER A 296 -0.46 2.98 -24.54
C SER A 296 0.46 4.21 -24.50
N LYS A 297 0.31 5.11 -25.47
CA LYS A 297 1.07 6.39 -25.56
C LYS A 297 0.81 7.34 -24.37
N SER A 298 -0.29 7.15 -23.66
CA SER A 298 -0.68 7.92 -22.48
C SER A 298 -1.11 6.99 -21.34
N GLY A 299 -1.14 7.51 -20.11
CA GLY A 299 -1.55 6.76 -18.92
C GLY A 299 -0.49 6.79 -17.82
N MET A 300 -0.56 5.83 -16.90
CA MET A 300 0.44 5.71 -15.84
C MET A 300 1.73 5.13 -16.40
N ARG A 301 2.84 5.88 -16.26
CA ARG A 301 4.19 5.47 -16.71
C ARG A 301 4.18 4.85 -18.11
N PRO A 302 3.72 5.59 -19.14
CA PRO A 302 3.54 5.04 -20.48
C PRO A 302 4.87 4.55 -21.06
N LEU A 303 4.91 3.28 -21.42
CA LEU A 303 6.10 2.60 -21.91
C LEU A 303 6.69 3.28 -23.15
N PRO A 304 5.89 3.73 -24.16
CA PRO A 304 6.43 4.45 -25.31
C PRO A 304 7.23 5.71 -24.94
N GLN A 305 6.74 6.50 -23.96
CA GLN A 305 7.45 7.70 -23.52
C GLN A 305 8.70 7.38 -22.70
N LYS A 306 8.65 6.31 -21.90
CA LYS A 306 9.78 5.89 -21.07
C LYS A 306 10.91 5.32 -21.90
N VAL A 307 10.59 4.45 -22.87
CA VAL A 307 11.58 3.90 -23.81
C VAL A 307 12.10 5.00 -24.74
N GLY A 308 11.22 5.87 -25.26
CA GLY A 308 11.64 6.99 -26.11
C GLY A 308 12.61 7.95 -25.40
N ALA A 309 12.44 8.17 -24.10
CA ALA A 309 13.37 8.98 -23.30
C ALA A 309 14.75 8.34 -23.07
N LEU A 310 14.90 7.03 -23.26
CA LEU A 310 16.20 6.34 -23.19
C LEU A 310 17.02 6.54 -24.46
N GLY A 311 16.38 6.80 -25.60
CA GLY A 311 17.05 7.17 -26.86
C GLY A 311 17.75 6.02 -27.60
N PHE A 312 17.47 4.76 -27.25
CA PHE A 312 18.02 3.60 -27.97
C PHE A 312 17.48 3.50 -29.40
N THR A 313 18.33 3.07 -30.34
CA THR A 313 18.01 2.99 -31.78
C THR A 313 18.06 1.57 -32.36
N ASP A 314 18.65 0.62 -31.63
CA ASP A 314 18.90 -0.75 -32.07
C ASP A 314 18.53 -1.77 -30.98
N ASP A 315 18.20 -2.99 -31.43
CA ASP A 315 17.68 -4.06 -30.58
C ASP A 315 18.72 -4.53 -29.54
N ASP A 316 20.00 -4.52 -29.88
CA ASP A 316 21.08 -5.03 -29.03
C ASP A 316 21.30 -4.11 -27.82
N SER A 317 21.43 -2.79 -28.04
CA SER A 317 21.57 -1.80 -26.96
C SER A 317 20.38 -1.81 -26.01
N LEU A 318 19.16 -2.02 -26.53
CA LEU A 318 17.98 -2.12 -25.67
C LEU A 318 17.91 -3.47 -24.94
N SER A 319 18.42 -4.55 -25.53
CA SER A 319 18.55 -5.85 -24.87
C SER A 319 19.53 -5.78 -23.69
N ASP A 320 20.66 -5.08 -23.86
CA ASP A 320 21.62 -4.83 -22.77
C ASP A 320 20.98 -4.01 -21.63
N PHE A 321 20.16 -3.02 -21.97
CA PHE A 321 19.38 -2.29 -20.98
C PHE A 321 18.39 -3.21 -20.25
N ILE A 322 17.72 -4.13 -20.96
CA ILE A 322 16.80 -5.11 -20.36
C ILE A 322 17.55 -6.00 -19.33
N ASP A 323 18.78 -6.42 -19.62
CA ASP A 323 19.60 -7.19 -18.67
C ASP A 323 19.95 -6.35 -17.41
N SER A 324 20.05 -5.03 -17.56
CA SER A 324 20.35 -4.13 -16.44
C SER A 324 19.14 -3.83 -15.53
N LEU A 325 17.91 -4.24 -15.89
CA LEU A 325 16.69 -3.86 -15.16
C LEU A 325 16.74 -4.19 -13.67
N GLY A 326 17.33 -5.33 -13.31
CA GLY A 326 17.48 -5.77 -11.91
C GLY A 326 18.39 -4.87 -11.06
N SER A 327 19.22 -4.04 -11.70
CA SER A 327 20.08 -3.07 -11.00
C SER A 327 19.32 -1.83 -10.52
N TYR A 328 18.12 -1.58 -11.08
CA TYR A 328 17.29 -0.46 -10.65
C TYR A 328 16.44 -0.88 -9.44
N PRO A 329 16.46 -0.14 -8.32
CA PRO A 329 15.80 -0.54 -7.07
C PRO A 329 14.26 -0.56 -7.14
N TYR A 330 13.67 -0.22 -8.29
CA TYR A 330 12.24 -0.11 -8.50
C TYR A 330 11.71 -0.91 -9.70
N MET A 331 12.58 -1.65 -10.41
CA MET A 331 12.20 -2.55 -11.49
C MET A 331 12.61 -4.00 -11.16
N PRO A 332 11.79 -5.00 -11.49
CA PRO A 332 12.22 -6.40 -11.38
C PRO A 332 13.26 -6.72 -12.46
N PRO A 333 14.12 -7.73 -12.25
CA PRO A 333 14.94 -8.27 -13.33
C PRO A 333 14.04 -8.87 -14.41
N PHE A 334 14.53 -8.89 -15.65
CA PHE A 334 13.90 -9.60 -16.75
C PHE A 334 13.91 -11.12 -16.49
N VAL A 335 12.83 -11.81 -16.86
CA VAL A 335 12.70 -13.26 -16.70
C VAL A 335 12.16 -13.89 -17.98
N GLY A 336 13.05 -14.48 -18.77
CA GLY A 336 12.70 -15.10 -20.04
C GLY A 336 13.95 -15.53 -20.82
N SER A 337 13.73 -16.16 -21.97
CA SER A 337 14.82 -16.59 -22.85
C SER A 337 15.46 -15.41 -23.59
N ASP A 338 16.67 -15.60 -24.12
CA ASP A 338 17.32 -14.57 -24.95
C ASP A 338 16.52 -14.22 -26.22
N ALA A 339 15.79 -15.20 -26.78
CA ALA A 339 14.92 -14.97 -27.93
C ALA A 339 13.74 -14.05 -27.57
N GLU A 340 13.13 -14.27 -26.40
CA GLU A 340 12.07 -13.41 -25.86
C GLU A 340 12.59 -12.01 -25.50
N LYS A 341 13.79 -11.90 -24.95
CA LYS A 341 14.45 -10.62 -24.66
C LYS A 341 14.62 -9.80 -25.93
N LYS A 342 15.16 -10.41 -27.00
CA LYS A 342 15.33 -9.76 -28.31
C LYS A 342 13.99 -9.42 -28.99
N ALA A 343 12.95 -10.21 -28.76
CA ALA A 343 11.60 -9.91 -29.22
C ALA A 343 11.01 -8.72 -28.44
N LEU A 344 11.18 -8.68 -27.12
CA LEU A 344 10.79 -7.57 -26.26
C LEU A 344 11.48 -6.27 -26.71
N ALA A 345 12.80 -6.29 -26.92
CA ALA A 345 13.55 -5.13 -27.40
C ALA A 345 12.98 -4.59 -28.73
N ALA A 346 12.77 -5.46 -29.72
CA ALA A 346 12.19 -5.08 -31.01
C ALA A 346 10.80 -4.45 -30.86
N TYR A 347 9.95 -5.03 -30.00
CA TYR A 347 8.63 -4.46 -29.71
C TYR A 347 8.75 -3.08 -29.04
N LEU A 348 9.60 -2.93 -28.03
CA LEU A 348 9.79 -1.66 -27.31
C LEU A 348 10.30 -0.55 -28.23
N LEU A 349 11.22 -0.85 -29.17
CA LEU A 349 11.67 0.10 -30.20
C LEU A 349 10.58 0.43 -31.21
N SER A 350 9.68 -0.51 -31.50
CA SER A 350 8.53 -0.21 -32.37
C SER A 350 7.57 0.82 -31.75
N LEU A 351 7.59 0.99 -30.42
CA LEU A 351 6.76 1.98 -29.72
C LEU A 351 7.29 3.41 -29.80
N THR A 352 8.57 3.60 -30.14
CA THR A 352 9.21 4.91 -30.22
C THR A 352 9.17 5.53 -31.62
N LYS A 353 8.81 4.73 -32.62
CA LYS A 353 8.46 5.16 -33.99
C LYS A 353 7.02 5.68 -34.02
#